data_AF-A0A7C7L337-F1
#
_entry.id   AF-A0A7C7L337-F1
#
_cell.length_a   1.000
_cell.length_b   1.000
_cell.length_c   1.000
_cell.angle_alpha   90.00
_cell.angle_beta   90.00
_cell.angle_gamma   90.00
#
_symmetry.space_group_name_H-M   'P 1'
#
loop_
_entity.id
_entity.type
_entity.pdbx_description
1 polymer ?
#
loop_
_entity_poly.entity_id
_entity_poly.type
_entity_poly.pdbx_seq_one_letter_code
_entity_poly.pdbx_strand_id
1 'polypeptide(L)'
;TQTGFWKEFRRKRGRKVVFFVDALRFDLAQHLKEKLRDHVSFEVKPLQVMLPSITELGMSALLPDAEKGLKVELQEGALCVCIDDRVVSTREGRRQRLKEGLGKGGMVVTLEELEQTDLSDIRTLVVISREVDEFGTFAGDLHPQGLFELTERIADAVRFIAENGFDHIWVVADHGFLFIPSSMKLETLSAPKAGTCKRRFALGASAEGCIVKEAHQLGLDGDVTFAFPKGVDVFALPGELGAFLHGGLSLQECIVASMYGKVAAPIRKVKVKMTIQEPITSRTVLVTVSAESVTLFDQPRWVKVKIGERESEPVEVSPNSPQAQMSLSWLEFDEEPPHEVKISLQDADTGEVLDERLVNVE
;
A
#
# COMPACT_ATOMS: atom_id res chain seq x y z
N THR A 1 -2.30 6.95 -19.50
CA THR A 1 -3.20 7.67 -18.58
C THR A 1 -3.78 6.68 -17.60
N GLN A 2 -4.30 7.14 -16.46
CA GLN A 2 -4.94 6.30 -15.43
C GLN A 2 -6.00 5.34 -15.98
N THR A 3 -6.84 5.80 -16.90
CA THR A 3 -7.90 5.00 -17.53
C THR A 3 -7.40 3.73 -18.23
N GLY A 4 -6.13 3.67 -18.61
CA GLY A 4 -5.52 2.49 -19.23
C GLY A 4 -5.02 1.42 -18.24
N PHE A 5 -4.97 1.71 -16.94
CA PHE A 5 -4.33 0.85 -15.93
C PHE A 5 -4.88 -0.58 -15.92
N TRP A 6 -6.22 -0.74 -15.95
CA TRP A 6 -6.86 -2.06 -15.84
C TRP A 6 -6.52 -3.01 -16.99
N LYS A 7 -6.19 -2.49 -18.17
CA LYS A 7 -5.73 -3.32 -19.31
C LYS A 7 -4.43 -4.04 -18.97
N GLU A 8 -3.49 -3.35 -18.33
CA GLU A 8 -2.23 -3.93 -17.90
C GLU A 8 -2.43 -4.90 -16.73
N PHE A 9 -3.19 -4.48 -15.72
CA PHE A 9 -3.48 -5.28 -14.53
C PHE A 9 -4.19 -6.60 -14.86
N ARG A 10 -5.19 -6.57 -15.76
CA ARG A 10 -5.95 -7.76 -16.18
C ARG A 10 -5.08 -8.77 -16.95
N ARG A 11 -4.05 -8.32 -17.69
CA ARG A 11 -3.18 -9.19 -18.51
C ARG A 11 -2.31 -10.13 -17.68
N LYS A 12 -1.99 -9.78 -16.43
CA LYS A 12 -1.17 -10.63 -15.55
C LYS A 12 -2.01 -11.73 -14.90
N ARG A 13 -1.43 -12.93 -14.85
CA ARG A 13 -2.00 -14.15 -14.23
C ARG A 13 -1.32 -14.38 -12.88
N GLY A 14 -1.91 -15.22 -12.04
CA GLY A 14 -1.44 -15.42 -10.65
C GLY A 14 -2.21 -14.56 -9.66
N ARG A 15 -1.79 -14.59 -8.39
CA ARG A 15 -2.38 -13.75 -7.35
C ARG A 15 -1.83 -12.34 -7.50
N LYS A 16 -2.71 -11.36 -7.58
CA LYS A 16 -2.34 -9.97 -7.86
C LYS A 16 -3.05 -8.98 -6.97
N VAL A 17 -2.35 -7.92 -6.61
CA VAL A 17 -2.87 -6.83 -5.79
C VAL A 17 -2.61 -5.49 -6.48
N VAL A 18 -3.53 -4.55 -6.34
CA VAL A 18 -3.25 -3.13 -6.58
C VAL A 18 -3.56 -2.31 -5.34
N PHE A 19 -2.63 -1.46 -4.95
CA PHE A 19 -2.81 -0.40 -3.98
C PHE A 19 -3.20 0.88 -4.72
N PHE A 20 -4.40 1.39 -4.46
CA PHE A 20 -4.80 2.74 -4.84
C PHE A 20 -4.46 3.68 -3.70
N VAL A 21 -3.52 4.58 -3.95
CA VAL A 21 -2.96 5.47 -2.95
C VAL A 21 -3.38 6.90 -3.24
N ASP A 22 -4.00 7.53 -2.26
CA ASP A 22 -4.35 8.94 -2.30
C ASP A 22 -3.08 9.80 -2.21
N ALA A 23 -2.94 10.78 -3.10
CA ALA A 23 -1.88 11.78 -3.06
C ALA A 23 -0.43 11.23 -3.07
N LEU A 24 -0.13 10.14 -3.80
CA LEU A 24 1.25 9.62 -3.91
C LEU A 24 2.05 10.26 -5.05
N ARG A 25 2.85 11.28 -4.71
CA ARG A 25 3.72 12.00 -5.66
C ARG A 25 4.85 11.10 -6.20
N PHE A 26 5.35 11.41 -7.39
CA PHE A 26 6.32 10.57 -8.10
C PHE A 26 7.63 10.32 -7.31
N ASP A 27 8.12 11.32 -6.60
CA ASP A 27 9.29 11.20 -5.72
C ASP A 27 9.02 10.35 -4.46
N LEU A 28 7.82 10.40 -3.89
CA LEU A 28 7.40 9.51 -2.80
C LEU A 28 7.31 8.05 -3.29
N ALA A 29 6.86 7.83 -4.52
CA ALA A 29 6.87 6.51 -5.13
C ALA A 29 8.29 5.97 -5.37
N GLN A 30 9.24 6.84 -5.76
CA GLN A 30 10.66 6.45 -5.83
C GLN A 30 11.23 6.15 -4.45
N HIS A 31 10.86 6.92 -3.42
CA HIS A 31 11.24 6.63 -2.05
C HIS A 31 10.71 5.28 -1.57
N LEU A 32 9.43 4.98 -1.86
CA LEU A 32 8.79 3.71 -1.56
C LEU A 32 9.48 2.54 -2.26
N LYS A 33 9.88 2.71 -3.53
CA LYS A 33 10.65 1.70 -4.28
C LYS A 33 11.94 1.34 -3.54
N GLU A 34 12.71 2.34 -3.09
CA GLU A 34 13.97 2.10 -2.39
C GLU A 34 13.76 1.34 -1.06
N LYS A 35 12.68 1.65 -0.33
CA LYS A 35 12.31 0.91 0.90
C LYS A 35 11.96 -0.55 0.68
N LEU A 36 11.46 -0.88 -0.51
CA LEU A 36 10.95 -2.21 -0.86
C LEU A 36 11.94 -3.03 -1.68
N ARG A 37 13.12 -2.48 -2.00
CA ARG A 37 14.09 -3.10 -2.91
C ARG A 37 14.51 -4.53 -2.55
N ASP A 38 14.53 -4.85 -1.25
CA ASP A 38 14.94 -6.16 -0.73
C ASP A 38 13.80 -7.20 -0.76
N HIS A 39 12.55 -6.77 -0.98
CA HIS A 39 11.36 -7.63 -0.99
C HIS A 39 10.75 -7.74 -2.40
N VAL A 40 10.66 -6.61 -3.11
CA VAL A 40 10.00 -6.50 -4.41
C VAL A 40 10.78 -5.53 -5.30
N SER A 41 11.21 -6.01 -6.46
CA SER A 41 11.83 -5.16 -7.48
C SER A 41 10.75 -4.41 -8.27
N PHE A 42 10.51 -3.16 -7.88
CA PHE A 42 9.53 -2.29 -8.55
C PHE A 42 10.13 -1.56 -9.77
N GLU A 43 9.44 -1.66 -10.90
CA GLU A 43 9.54 -0.71 -12.01
C GLU A 43 8.59 0.47 -11.74
N VAL A 44 9.10 1.70 -11.88
CA VAL A 44 8.31 2.93 -11.66
C VAL A 44 8.14 3.63 -13.00
N LYS A 45 6.90 3.79 -13.45
CA LYS A 45 6.56 4.50 -14.68
C LYS A 45 5.77 5.77 -14.39
N PRO A 46 5.98 6.86 -15.15
CA PRO A 46 5.12 8.02 -15.08
C PRO A 46 3.71 7.64 -15.56
N LEU A 47 2.71 8.08 -14.80
CA LEU A 47 1.30 7.91 -15.10
C LEU A 47 0.66 9.29 -15.13
N GLN A 48 0.12 9.66 -16.30
CA GLN A 48 -0.68 10.88 -16.43
C GLN A 48 -2.06 10.68 -15.79
N VAL A 49 -2.41 11.60 -14.90
CA VAL A 49 -3.71 11.63 -14.22
C VAL A 49 -4.80 12.26 -15.08
N MET A 50 -6.06 11.98 -14.75
CA MET A 50 -7.20 12.73 -15.30
C MET A 50 -7.32 14.11 -14.62
N LEU A 51 -7.84 15.09 -15.36
CA LEU A 51 -7.90 16.49 -14.91
C LEU A 51 -9.34 16.94 -14.67
N PRO A 52 -9.63 17.64 -13.57
CA PRO A 52 -8.71 18.12 -12.54
C PRO A 52 -8.09 16.99 -11.70
N SER A 53 -6.85 17.18 -11.24
CA SER A 53 -6.10 16.18 -10.47
C SER A 53 -6.59 16.10 -9.01
N ILE A 54 -7.78 15.56 -8.83
CA ILE A 54 -8.48 15.40 -7.56
C ILE A 54 -8.90 13.94 -7.36
N THR A 55 -9.11 13.54 -6.10
CA THR A 55 -9.46 12.17 -5.72
C THR A 55 -10.69 11.66 -6.45
N GLU A 56 -11.76 12.45 -6.55
CA GLU A 56 -13.03 12.03 -7.14
C GLU A 56 -12.86 11.58 -8.59
N LEU A 57 -12.05 12.30 -9.36
CA LEU A 57 -11.79 11.97 -10.76
C LEU A 57 -10.64 10.97 -10.92
N GLY A 58 -9.55 11.13 -10.16
CA GLY A 58 -8.38 10.27 -10.22
C GLY A 58 -8.70 8.83 -9.82
N MET A 59 -9.40 8.63 -8.71
CA MET A 59 -9.85 7.30 -8.27
C MET A 59 -10.88 6.71 -9.24
N SER A 60 -11.77 7.53 -9.81
CA SER A 60 -12.71 7.09 -10.85
C SER A 60 -11.99 6.60 -12.11
N ALA A 61 -10.91 7.28 -12.50
CA ALA A 61 -10.08 6.89 -13.64
C ALA A 61 -9.30 5.60 -13.42
N LEU A 62 -9.11 5.21 -12.15
CA LEU A 62 -8.52 3.94 -11.75
C LEU A 62 -9.56 2.83 -11.56
N LEU A 63 -10.80 2.98 -12.01
CA LEU A 63 -11.82 1.93 -11.92
C LEU A 63 -11.86 1.02 -13.15
N PRO A 64 -12.34 -0.22 -13.00
CA PRO A 64 -12.63 -1.09 -14.13
C PRO A 64 -13.55 -0.40 -15.14
N ASP A 65 -13.18 -0.53 -16.41
CA ASP A 65 -13.89 -0.02 -17.58
C ASP A 65 -13.84 1.51 -17.75
N ALA A 66 -13.04 2.23 -16.95
CA ALA A 66 -12.78 3.65 -17.15
C ALA A 66 -12.14 3.95 -18.52
N GLU A 67 -11.50 2.96 -19.16
CA GLU A 67 -11.00 3.08 -20.53
C GLU A 67 -12.09 3.29 -21.59
N LYS A 68 -13.36 3.04 -21.26
CA LYS A 68 -14.50 3.22 -22.17
C LYS A 68 -14.94 4.68 -22.27
N GLY A 69 -14.58 5.50 -21.30
CA GLY A 69 -15.00 6.89 -21.17
C GLY A 69 -15.32 7.24 -19.72
N LEU A 70 -15.06 8.49 -19.35
CA LEU A 70 -15.46 9.07 -18.07
C LEU A 70 -16.36 10.25 -18.38
N LYS A 71 -17.65 10.10 -18.07
CA LYS A 71 -18.62 11.17 -18.24
C LYS A 71 -18.58 12.09 -17.02
N VAL A 72 -18.50 13.39 -17.25
CA VAL A 72 -18.47 14.41 -16.21
C VAL A 72 -19.64 15.36 -16.35
N GLU A 73 -20.28 15.66 -15.23
CA GLU A 73 -21.43 16.55 -15.13
C GLU A 73 -21.30 17.42 -13.87
N LEU A 74 -21.96 18.58 -13.89
CA LEU A 74 -22.10 19.41 -12.70
C LEU A 74 -23.46 19.09 -12.05
N GLN A 75 -23.44 18.44 -10.90
CA GLN A 75 -24.65 18.08 -10.15
C GLN A 75 -24.60 18.74 -8.78
N GLU A 76 -25.62 19.53 -8.43
CA GLU A 76 -25.73 20.22 -7.13
C GLU A 76 -24.49 21.06 -6.75
N GLY A 77 -23.79 21.59 -7.74
CA GLY A 77 -22.58 22.39 -7.51
C GLY A 77 -21.32 21.56 -7.21
N ALA A 78 -21.31 20.27 -7.53
CA ALA A 78 -20.16 19.38 -7.41
C ALA A 78 -19.88 18.62 -8.73
N LEU A 79 -18.64 18.14 -8.87
CA LEU A 79 -18.27 17.27 -10.00
C LEU A 79 -18.88 15.88 -9.80
N CYS A 80 -19.78 15.50 -10.71
CA CYS A 80 -20.27 14.14 -10.82
C CYS A 80 -19.48 13.42 -11.92
N VAL A 81 -18.96 12.22 -11.61
CA VAL A 81 -18.21 11.38 -12.56
C VAL A 81 -18.95 10.07 -12.71
N CYS A 82 -19.18 9.65 -13.96
CA CYS A 82 -19.91 8.43 -14.30
C CYS A 82 -19.14 7.52 -15.24
N ILE A 83 -19.33 6.21 -15.08
CA ILE A 83 -18.95 5.17 -16.04
C ILE A 83 -20.20 4.37 -16.39
N ASP A 84 -20.53 4.26 -17.68
CA ASP A 84 -21.77 3.59 -18.15
C ASP A 84 -23.03 4.09 -17.40
N ASP A 85 -23.17 5.42 -17.25
CA ASP A 85 -24.25 6.12 -16.53
C ASP A 85 -24.37 5.82 -15.02
N ARG A 86 -23.39 5.15 -14.42
CA ARG A 86 -23.32 4.95 -12.96
C ARG A 86 -22.36 5.94 -12.32
N VAL A 87 -22.82 6.63 -11.28
CA VAL A 87 -22.00 7.56 -10.50
C VAL A 87 -20.88 6.82 -9.79
N VAL A 88 -19.65 7.27 -10.01
CA VAL A 88 -18.41 6.73 -9.43
C VAL A 88 -17.54 7.82 -8.77
N SER A 89 -17.98 9.08 -8.75
CA SER A 89 -17.31 10.14 -7.98
C SER A 89 -17.44 9.95 -6.45
N THR A 90 -18.30 9.05 -5.98
CA THR A 90 -18.49 8.74 -4.54
C THR A 90 -17.74 7.47 -4.13
N ARG A 91 -17.32 7.39 -2.87
CA ARG A 91 -16.66 6.20 -2.29
C ARG A 91 -17.48 4.93 -2.49
N GLU A 92 -18.80 5.00 -2.27
CA GLU A 92 -19.70 3.87 -2.43
C GLU A 92 -19.78 3.43 -3.89
N GLY A 93 -19.95 4.38 -4.82
CA GLY A 93 -19.97 4.10 -6.27
C GLY A 93 -18.69 3.43 -6.74
N ARG A 94 -17.52 3.93 -6.30
CA ARG A 94 -16.21 3.32 -6.56
C ARG A 94 -16.12 1.89 -6.05
N ARG A 95 -16.49 1.65 -4.78
CA ARG A 95 -16.44 0.29 -4.19
C ARG A 95 -17.37 -0.67 -4.91
N GLN A 96 -18.57 -0.23 -5.29
CA GLN A 96 -19.50 -1.07 -6.03
C GLN A 96 -18.93 -1.44 -7.41
N ARG A 97 -18.40 -0.47 -8.15
CA ARG A 97 -17.79 -0.72 -9.47
C ARG A 97 -16.58 -1.66 -9.38
N LEU A 98 -15.75 -1.53 -8.35
CA LEU A 98 -14.63 -2.44 -8.11
C LEU A 98 -15.11 -3.87 -7.86
N LYS A 99 -16.08 -4.05 -6.94
CA LYS A 99 -16.63 -5.38 -6.64
C LYS A 99 -17.19 -6.07 -7.89
N GLU A 100 -17.93 -5.32 -8.72
CA GLU A 100 -18.46 -5.82 -9.99
C GLU A 100 -17.35 -6.17 -11.00
N GLY A 101 -16.34 -5.32 -11.12
CA GLY A 101 -15.27 -5.48 -12.11
C GLY A 101 -14.21 -6.53 -11.77
N LEU A 102 -14.13 -6.95 -10.50
CA LEU A 102 -13.18 -7.95 -10.01
C LEU A 102 -13.67 -9.40 -10.16
N GLY A 103 -14.99 -9.64 -10.04
CA GLY A 103 -15.58 -10.98 -10.17
C GLY A 103 -15.18 -11.96 -9.06
N LYS A 104 -15.23 -13.27 -9.37
CA LYS A 104 -14.95 -14.34 -8.39
C LYS A 104 -13.48 -14.38 -7.97
N GLY A 105 -13.23 -14.46 -6.65
CA GLY A 105 -11.88 -14.41 -6.08
C GLY A 105 -11.28 -13.01 -6.05
N GLY A 106 -12.12 -12.00 -6.31
CA GLY A 106 -11.83 -10.59 -6.20
C GLY A 106 -12.24 -10.01 -4.84
N MET A 107 -11.44 -9.12 -4.27
CA MET A 107 -11.77 -8.45 -3.01
C MET A 107 -11.26 -7.01 -2.98
N VAL A 108 -12.01 -6.16 -2.27
CA VAL A 108 -11.66 -4.75 -2.03
C VAL A 108 -11.64 -4.52 -0.52
N VAL A 109 -10.49 -4.09 0.00
CA VAL A 109 -10.28 -3.77 1.41
C VAL A 109 -9.63 -2.39 1.55
N THR A 110 -9.75 -1.78 2.72
CA THR A 110 -8.90 -0.63 3.04
C THR A 110 -7.52 -1.07 3.50
N LEU A 111 -6.57 -0.14 3.52
CA LEU A 111 -5.24 -0.39 4.08
C LEU A 111 -5.31 -0.83 5.55
N GLU A 112 -6.25 -0.30 6.33
CA GLU A 112 -6.44 -0.64 7.75
C GLU A 112 -7.02 -2.03 7.99
N GLU A 113 -7.86 -2.52 7.06
CA GLU A 113 -8.50 -3.84 7.13
C GLU A 113 -7.57 -4.97 6.69
N LEU A 114 -6.45 -4.63 6.03
CA LEU A 114 -5.63 -5.58 5.26
C LEU A 114 -5.09 -6.74 6.10
N GLU A 115 -4.44 -6.43 7.22
CA GLU A 115 -3.80 -7.44 8.08
C GLU A 115 -4.80 -8.35 8.80
N GLN A 116 -6.05 -7.90 8.96
CA GLN A 116 -7.11 -8.68 9.61
C GLN A 116 -7.89 -9.53 8.61
N THR A 117 -7.63 -9.39 7.31
CA THR A 117 -8.40 -10.05 6.26
C THR A 117 -7.78 -11.39 5.88
N ASP A 118 -8.60 -12.44 5.78
CA ASP A 118 -8.16 -13.72 5.22
C ASP A 118 -7.96 -13.62 3.70
N LEU A 119 -6.72 -13.85 3.26
CA LEU A 119 -6.33 -13.74 1.87
C LEU A 119 -6.26 -15.08 1.14
N SER A 120 -6.48 -16.22 1.82
CA SER A 120 -6.16 -17.57 1.34
C SER A 120 -6.76 -17.89 -0.04
N ASP A 121 -8.03 -17.56 -0.26
CA ASP A 121 -8.75 -17.83 -1.52
C ASP A 121 -8.77 -16.65 -2.51
N ILE A 122 -8.06 -15.57 -2.18
CA ILE A 122 -8.11 -14.32 -2.92
C ILE A 122 -7.08 -14.31 -4.04
N ARG A 123 -7.55 -14.14 -5.27
CA ARG A 123 -6.71 -14.06 -6.47
C ARG A 123 -6.47 -12.65 -6.96
N THR A 124 -7.41 -11.74 -6.70
CA THR A 124 -7.27 -10.34 -7.10
C THR A 124 -7.71 -9.45 -5.97
N LEU A 125 -6.77 -8.67 -5.44
CA LEU A 125 -7.00 -7.77 -4.31
C LEU A 125 -6.88 -6.32 -4.78
N VAL A 126 -7.78 -5.47 -4.30
CA VAL A 126 -7.66 -4.02 -4.38
C VAL A 126 -7.57 -3.52 -2.95
N VAL A 127 -6.49 -2.81 -2.64
CA VAL A 127 -6.29 -2.14 -1.36
C VAL A 127 -6.42 -0.65 -1.61
N ILE A 128 -7.29 0.02 -0.87
CA ILE A 128 -7.52 1.46 -0.98
C ILE A 128 -6.90 2.11 0.26
N SER A 129 -5.93 3.00 0.08
CA SER A 129 -5.53 3.89 1.18
C SER A 129 -6.69 4.84 1.47
N ARG A 130 -6.84 5.32 2.71
CA ARG A 130 -7.89 6.30 3.06
C ARG A 130 -8.05 7.38 1.99
N GLU A 131 -9.30 7.64 1.62
CA GLU A 131 -9.67 8.81 0.83
C GLU A 131 -9.61 10.02 1.75
N VAL A 132 -8.97 11.10 1.31
CA VAL A 132 -8.99 12.38 2.02
C VAL A 132 -10.39 12.98 1.89
N ASP A 133 -11.13 13.03 3.00
CA ASP A 133 -12.43 13.71 3.01
C ASP A 133 -12.25 15.21 2.72
N GLU A 134 -13.21 15.80 1.97
CA GLU A 134 -13.23 17.21 1.55
C GLU A 134 -13.08 18.23 2.70
N PHE A 135 -13.26 17.80 3.95
CA PHE A 135 -13.19 18.61 5.16
C PHE A 135 -11.81 18.71 5.81
N GLY A 136 -10.76 18.20 5.17
CA GLY A 136 -9.40 18.60 5.55
C GLY A 136 -8.95 18.10 6.92
N THR A 137 -9.32 16.88 7.31
CA THR A 137 -8.61 16.14 8.38
C THR A 137 -7.12 15.92 8.06
N PHE A 138 -6.66 16.36 6.88
CA PHE A 138 -5.29 16.30 6.41
C PHE A 138 -4.40 17.51 6.77
N ALA A 139 -4.90 18.57 7.42
CA ALA A 139 -4.00 19.67 7.80
C ALA A 139 -2.86 19.22 8.74
N GLY A 140 -3.08 18.14 9.53
CA GLY A 140 -2.04 17.51 10.36
C GLY A 140 -1.21 16.47 9.62
N ASP A 141 -1.84 15.59 8.83
CA ASP A 141 -1.20 14.40 8.24
C ASP A 141 -0.41 14.69 6.96
N LEU A 142 -0.66 15.83 6.28
CA LEU A 142 0.11 16.17 5.07
C LEU A 142 1.41 16.87 5.48
N HIS A 143 1.69 17.13 6.76
CA HIS A 143 3.04 17.57 7.12
C HIS A 143 4.08 16.53 6.61
N PRO A 144 5.30 16.93 6.17
CA PRO A 144 6.28 16.01 5.64
C PRO A 144 6.46 14.67 6.38
N GLN A 145 6.35 14.64 7.72
CA GLN A 145 6.39 13.38 8.46
C GLN A 145 5.20 12.45 8.15
N GLY A 146 3.96 12.94 8.09
CA GLY A 146 2.80 12.10 7.79
C GLY A 146 2.84 11.51 6.38
N LEU A 147 3.46 12.22 5.42
CA LEU A 147 3.75 11.65 4.10
C LEU A 147 4.75 10.48 4.19
N PHE A 148 5.81 10.60 4.99
CA PHE A 148 6.74 9.50 5.20
C PHE A 148 6.08 8.33 5.95
N GLU A 149 5.28 8.60 6.98
CA GLU A 149 4.51 7.58 7.70
C GLU A 149 3.53 6.84 6.77
N LEU A 150 2.83 7.55 5.88
CA LEU A 150 2.00 6.92 4.86
C LEU A 150 2.84 6.00 3.96
N THR A 151 4.02 6.44 3.50
CA THR A 151 4.90 5.59 2.69
C THR A 151 5.39 4.36 3.45
N GLU A 152 5.66 4.46 4.76
CA GLU A 152 6.02 3.29 5.58
C GLU A 152 4.86 2.32 5.72
N ARG A 153 3.66 2.81 6.02
CA ARG A 153 2.45 1.97 6.11
C ARG A 153 2.16 1.23 4.80
N ILE A 154 2.37 1.88 3.66
CA ILE A 154 2.25 1.24 2.35
C ILE A 154 3.36 0.20 2.16
N ALA A 155 4.60 0.49 2.58
CA ALA A 155 5.70 -0.46 2.51
C ALA A 155 5.42 -1.73 3.32
N ASP A 156 4.96 -1.59 4.56
CA ASP A 156 4.59 -2.71 5.44
C ASP A 156 3.46 -3.54 4.82
N ALA A 157 2.43 -2.88 4.30
CA ALA A 157 1.34 -3.56 3.61
C ALA A 157 1.81 -4.31 2.35
N VAL A 158 2.76 -3.77 1.59
CA VAL A 158 3.36 -4.47 0.44
C VAL A 158 4.16 -5.69 0.90
N ARG A 159 4.93 -5.59 1.99
CA ARG A 159 5.67 -6.73 2.57
C ARG A 159 4.71 -7.83 3.00
N PHE A 160 3.68 -7.48 3.77
CA PHE A 160 2.63 -8.40 4.20
C PHE A 160 1.99 -9.12 3.01
N ILE A 161 1.67 -8.40 1.92
CA ILE A 161 1.08 -9.00 0.73
C ILE A 161 2.04 -9.91 -0.04
N ALA A 162 3.32 -9.54 -0.12
CA ALA A 162 4.34 -10.39 -0.72
C ALA A 162 4.51 -11.71 0.07
N GLU A 163 4.55 -11.64 1.40
CA GLU A 163 4.61 -12.80 2.30
C GLU A 163 3.35 -13.68 2.20
N ASN A 164 2.19 -13.06 1.97
CA ASN A 164 0.93 -13.75 1.73
C ASN A 164 0.78 -14.31 0.30
N GLY A 165 1.86 -14.37 -0.48
CA GLY A 165 1.91 -15.14 -1.73
C GLY A 165 1.24 -14.49 -2.93
N PHE A 166 1.15 -13.15 -2.96
CA PHE A 166 0.79 -12.42 -4.17
C PHE A 166 2.01 -12.28 -5.09
N ASP A 167 1.85 -12.67 -6.35
CA ASP A 167 2.93 -12.69 -7.35
C ASP A 167 3.21 -11.30 -7.95
N HIS A 168 2.15 -10.50 -8.06
CA HIS A 168 2.17 -9.25 -8.80
C HIS A 168 1.56 -8.11 -7.98
N ILE A 169 2.34 -7.06 -7.78
CA ILE A 169 1.97 -5.93 -6.92
C ILE A 169 2.03 -4.64 -7.74
N TRP A 170 0.96 -3.85 -7.67
CA TRP A 170 0.94 -2.49 -8.19
C TRP A 170 0.69 -1.50 -7.07
N VAL A 171 1.34 -0.35 -7.15
CA VAL A 171 1.00 0.83 -6.35
C VAL A 171 0.75 1.98 -7.32
N VAL A 172 -0.45 2.55 -7.28
CA VAL A 172 -0.90 3.55 -8.24
C VAL A 172 -1.59 4.70 -7.52
N ALA A 173 -1.26 5.93 -7.91
CA ALA A 173 -1.85 7.13 -7.32
C ALA A 173 -3.02 7.68 -8.14
N ASP A 174 -3.96 8.34 -7.46
CA ASP A 174 -5.07 9.08 -8.05
C ASP A 174 -4.69 10.50 -8.50
N HIS A 175 -3.89 11.21 -7.72
CA HIS A 175 -3.37 12.53 -8.05
C HIS A 175 -2.06 12.84 -7.33
N GLY A 176 -1.37 13.86 -7.82
CA GLY A 176 -0.26 14.47 -7.10
C GLY A 176 -0.70 15.76 -6.40
N PHE A 177 0.27 16.47 -5.83
CA PHE A 177 0.02 17.72 -5.12
C PHE A 177 1.25 18.64 -5.16
N LEU A 178 1.02 19.92 -4.98
CA LEU A 178 2.02 20.90 -4.61
C LEU A 178 2.17 20.96 -3.09
N PHE A 179 3.42 21.01 -2.63
CA PHE A 179 3.75 21.43 -1.29
C PHE A 179 4.35 22.83 -1.35
N ILE A 180 3.65 23.79 -0.75
CA ILE A 180 3.99 25.21 -0.78
C ILE A 180 4.77 25.55 0.49
N PRO A 181 6.05 25.94 0.37
CA PRO A 181 6.82 26.40 1.52
C PRO A 181 6.17 27.63 2.14
N SER A 182 6.21 27.75 3.46
CA SER A 182 5.62 28.90 4.19
C SER A 182 6.20 30.26 3.77
N SER A 183 7.40 30.29 3.20
CA SER A 183 8.05 31.49 2.67
C SER A 183 7.58 31.89 1.27
N MET A 184 6.92 30.99 0.54
CA MET A 184 6.47 31.23 -0.83
C MET A 184 5.15 32.01 -0.83
N LYS A 185 5.13 33.13 -1.56
CA LYS A 185 3.90 33.87 -1.85
C LYS A 185 3.35 33.41 -3.20
N LEU A 186 2.08 33.03 -3.22
CA LEU A 186 1.37 32.65 -4.44
C LEU A 186 0.52 33.82 -4.94
N GLU A 187 0.49 34.01 -6.25
CA GLU A 187 -0.45 34.94 -6.86
C GLU A 187 -1.88 34.40 -6.71
N THR A 188 -2.81 35.32 -6.43
CA THR A 188 -4.20 34.97 -6.14
C THR A 188 -5.14 35.61 -7.15
N LEU A 189 -5.92 34.79 -7.82
CA LEU A 189 -6.94 35.20 -8.79
C LEU A 189 -8.29 35.37 -8.10
N SER A 190 -9.13 36.30 -8.58
CA SER A 190 -10.52 36.38 -8.12
C SER A 190 -11.27 35.08 -8.45
N ALA A 191 -11.99 34.52 -7.48
CA ALA A 191 -12.81 33.34 -7.71
C ALA A 191 -13.94 33.65 -8.71
N PRO A 192 -14.07 32.90 -9.82
CA PRO A 192 -15.15 33.11 -10.76
C PRO A 192 -16.50 32.67 -10.20
N LYS A 193 -17.59 33.19 -10.78
CA LYS A 193 -18.93 32.62 -10.58
C LYS A 193 -19.01 31.29 -11.35
N ALA A 194 -18.77 30.21 -10.63
CA ALA A 194 -18.67 28.85 -11.14
C ALA A 194 -19.66 27.94 -10.42
N GLY A 195 -19.97 26.79 -11.01
CA GLY A 195 -20.72 25.74 -10.33
C GLY A 195 -19.98 25.21 -9.10
N THR A 196 -18.68 25.03 -9.26
CA THR A 196 -17.73 24.69 -8.19
C THR A 196 -16.47 25.51 -8.38
N CYS A 197 -15.90 26.04 -7.30
CA CYS A 197 -14.59 26.69 -7.31
C CYS A 197 -13.75 26.15 -6.14
N LYS A 198 -12.63 25.51 -6.46
CA LYS A 198 -11.60 25.07 -5.52
C LYS A 198 -10.32 25.89 -5.77
N ARG A 199 -9.31 25.79 -4.91
CA ARG A 199 -8.11 26.65 -5.01
C ARG A 199 -7.39 26.57 -6.36
N ARG A 200 -7.35 25.40 -7.00
CA ARG A 200 -6.59 25.15 -8.24
C ARG A 200 -7.44 24.89 -9.48
N PHE A 201 -8.76 24.91 -9.37
CA PHE A 201 -9.64 24.78 -10.53
C PHE A 201 -11.05 25.30 -10.24
N ALA A 202 -11.79 25.63 -11.29
CA ALA A 202 -13.21 25.93 -11.25
C ALA A 202 -13.96 25.19 -12.36
N LEU A 203 -15.23 24.88 -12.13
CA LEU A 203 -16.11 24.13 -13.03
C LEU A 203 -17.25 25.01 -13.54
N GLY A 204 -17.52 24.95 -14.83
CA GLY A 204 -18.59 25.72 -15.48
C GLY A 204 -18.30 27.23 -15.54
N ALA A 205 -17.03 27.63 -15.55
CA ALA A 205 -16.63 29.02 -15.68
C ALA A 205 -15.33 29.19 -16.46
N SER A 206 -15.18 30.38 -17.06
CA SER A 206 -13.91 30.90 -17.57
C SER A 206 -13.45 32.06 -16.69
N ALA A 207 -12.15 32.19 -16.45
CA ALA A 207 -11.57 33.29 -15.68
C ALA A 207 -10.28 33.80 -16.31
N GLU A 208 -9.99 35.09 -16.14
CA GLU A 208 -8.69 35.66 -16.49
C GLU A 208 -7.57 35.00 -15.67
N GLY A 209 -6.37 34.91 -16.24
CA GLY A 209 -5.25 34.21 -15.59
C GLY A 209 -5.35 32.68 -15.61
N CYS A 210 -6.42 32.11 -16.18
CA CYS A 210 -6.62 30.67 -16.26
C CYS A 210 -6.34 30.08 -17.65
N ILE A 211 -6.02 28.79 -17.67
CA ILE A 211 -6.12 27.91 -18.83
C ILE A 211 -7.52 27.30 -18.79
N VAL A 212 -8.32 27.55 -19.82
CA VAL A 212 -9.69 27.04 -19.94
C VAL A 212 -9.72 25.85 -20.90
N LYS A 213 -10.41 24.79 -20.52
CA LYS A 213 -10.56 23.55 -21.30
C LYS A 213 -11.97 23.02 -21.22
N GLU A 214 -12.51 22.58 -22.35
CA GLU A 214 -13.72 21.76 -22.37
C GLU A 214 -13.40 20.30 -22.00
N ALA A 215 -14.36 19.57 -21.46
CA ALA A 215 -14.21 18.17 -21.04
C ALA A 215 -13.52 17.29 -22.12
N HIS A 216 -13.95 17.37 -23.38
CA HIS A 216 -13.39 16.58 -24.48
C HIS A 216 -11.89 16.86 -24.72
N GLN A 217 -11.41 18.07 -24.41
CA GLN A 217 -9.99 18.44 -24.54
C GLN A 217 -9.14 17.82 -23.42
N LEU A 218 -9.77 17.36 -22.35
CA LEU A 218 -9.15 16.64 -21.23
C LEU A 218 -9.35 15.12 -21.34
N GLY A 219 -9.98 14.64 -22.42
CA GLY A 219 -10.30 13.22 -22.59
C GLY A 219 -11.47 12.76 -21.70
N LEU A 220 -12.38 13.67 -21.38
CA LEU A 220 -13.61 13.41 -20.62
C LEU A 220 -14.83 13.62 -21.52
N ASP A 221 -15.91 12.91 -21.24
CA ASP A 221 -17.19 13.06 -21.94
C ASP A 221 -18.10 14.04 -21.18
N GLY A 222 -18.84 14.90 -21.88
CA GLY A 222 -19.79 15.84 -21.29
C GLY A 222 -19.51 17.30 -21.65
N ASP A 223 -20.35 18.20 -21.13
CA ASP A 223 -20.39 19.63 -21.51
C ASP A 223 -19.91 20.54 -20.36
N VAL A 224 -18.94 20.06 -19.56
CA VAL A 224 -18.36 20.83 -18.46
C VAL A 224 -17.10 21.56 -18.94
N THR A 225 -17.05 22.86 -18.69
CA THR A 225 -15.84 23.68 -18.87
C THR A 225 -15.02 23.72 -17.59
N PHE A 226 -13.71 23.62 -17.70
CA PHE A 226 -12.75 23.64 -16.60
C PHE A 226 -11.83 24.85 -16.74
N ALA A 227 -11.66 25.62 -15.67
CA ALA A 227 -10.68 26.70 -15.59
C ALA A 227 -9.61 26.38 -14.55
N PHE A 228 -8.35 26.42 -14.96
CA PHE A 228 -7.19 26.16 -14.12
C PHE A 228 -6.32 27.41 -14.02
N PRO A 229 -6.05 27.97 -12.83
CA PRO A 229 -5.05 29.02 -12.68
C PRO A 229 -3.71 28.62 -13.30
N LYS A 230 -3.03 29.56 -13.96
CA LYS A 230 -1.73 29.29 -14.60
C LYS A 230 -0.65 29.02 -13.55
N GLY A 231 0.28 28.12 -13.88
CA GLY A 231 1.40 27.81 -13.00
C GLY A 231 0.95 27.28 -11.63
N VAL A 232 1.37 27.97 -10.57
CA VAL A 232 1.07 27.62 -9.17
C VAL A 232 0.03 28.55 -8.53
N ASP A 233 -0.58 29.42 -9.34
CA ASP A 233 -1.56 30.41 -8.88
C ASP A 233 -2.80 29.73 -8.30
N VAL A 234 -3.55 30.48 -7.49
CA VAL A 234 -4.72 29.97 -6.76
C VAL A 234 -5.90 30.93 -6.87
N PHE A 235 -7.13 30.41 -6.77
CA PHE A 235 -8.31 31.24 -6.55
C PHE A 235 -8.41 31.71 -5.09
N ALA A 236 -8.80 32.97 -4.91
CA ALA A 236 -9.13 33.56 -3.62
C ALA A 236 -10.45 32.99 -3.11
N LEU A 237 -10.37 32.03 -2.19
CA LEU A 237 -11.50 31.44 -1.46
C LEU A 237 -11.37 31.74 0.04
N PRO A 238 -12.48 31.72 0.80
CA PRO A 238 -12.43 31.83 2.26
C PRO A 238 -11.56 30.75 2.92
N GLY A 239 -10.96 31.09 4.07
CA GLY A 239 -10.07 30.19 4.83
C GLY A 239 -8.59 30.32 4.47
N GLU A 240 -7.73 29.69 5.27
CA GLU A 240 -6.29 29.62 5.00
C GLU A 240 -6.01 28.77 3.75
N LEU A 241 -4.92 29.07 3.04
CA LEU A 241 -4.58 28.41 1.78
C LEU A 241 -4.10 26.96 1.99
N GLY A 242 -3.56 26.66 3.17
CA GLY A 242 -2.86 25.40 3.45
C GLY A 242 -1.53 25.29 2.72
N ALA A 243 -0.67 24.38 3.18
CA ALA A 243 0.60 24.08 2.51
C ALA A 243 0.44 23.12 1.32
N PHE A 244 -0.75 22.54 1.15
CA PHE A 244 -1.00 21.48 0.16
C PHE A 244 -2.10 21.90 -0.81
N LEU A 245 -1.76 21.84 -2.10
CA LEU A 245 -2.67 22.23 -3.17
C LEU A 245 -2.69 21.15 -4.24
N HIS A 246 -3.87 20.80 -4.72
CA HIS A 246 -4.04 19.87 -5.83
C HIS A 246 -5.22 20.32 -6.71
N GLY A 247 -5.39 19.68 -7.85
CA GLY A 247 -6.44 19.95 -8.84
C GLY A 247 -5.98 20.81 -10.02
N GLY A 248 -4.74 21.31 -9.99
CA GLY A 248 -4.14 22.15 -11.02
C GLY A 248 -3.44 21.38 -12.14
N LEU A 249 -2.62 22.10 -12.90
CA LEU A 249 -1.93 21.60 -14.10
C LEU A 249 -0.41 21.44 -13.93
N SER A 250 0.12 21.56 -12.71
CA SER A 250 1.56 21.40 -12.49
C SER A 250 2.00 19.96 -12.70
N LEU A 251 3.25 19.73 -13.12
CA LEU A 251 3.78 18.37 -13.31
C LEU A 251 3.70 17.52 -12.02
N GLN A 252 3.91 18.15 -10.87
CA GLN A 252 3.83 17.50 -9.56
C GLN A 252 2.41 17.04 -9.22
N GLU A 253 1.39 17.69 -9.77
CA GLU A 253 -0.01 17.32 -9.64
C GLU A 253 -0.44 16.30 -10.71
N CYS A 254 0.05 16.46 -11.94
CA CYS A 254 -0.47 15.73 -13.11
C CYS A 254 0.28 14.44 -13.47
N ILE A 255 1.54 14.30 -13.06
CA ILE A 255 2.38 13.14 -13.36
C ILE A 255 2.69 12.42 -12.06
N VAL A 256 1.94 11.34 -11.82
CA VAL A 256 2.14 10.44 -10.67
C VAL A 256 2.88 9.20 -11.10
N ALA A 257 3.08 8.26 -10.17
CA ALA A 257 3.72 6.99 -10.46
C ALA A 257 2.70 5.85 -10.59
N SER A 258 2.99 4.93 -11.52
CA SER A 258 2.53 3.56 -11.50
C SER A 258 3.72 2.67 -11.20
N MET A 259 3.74 2.08 -10.01
CA MET A 259 4.74 1.11 -9.60
C MET A 259 4.23 -0.29 -9.94
N TYR A 260 5.04 -1.10 -10.60
CA TYR A 260 4.75 -2.52 -10.83
C TYR A 260 5.93 -3.36 -10.37
N GLY A 261 5.66 -4.28 -9.45
CA GLY A 261 6.61 -5.23 -8.93
C GLY A 261 6.14 -6.65 -9.19
N LYS A 262 7.05 -7.52 -9.63
CA LYS A 262 6.85 -8.95 -9.48
C LYS A 262 7.59 -9.37 -8.23
N VAL A 263 6.89 -10.00 -7.29
CA VAL A 263 7.54 -10.61 -6.14
C VAL A 263 8.46 -11.69 -6.70
N ALA A 264 9.77 -11.52 -6.52
CA ALA A 264 10.69 -12.63 -6.75
C ALA A 264 10.21 -13.75 -5.83
N ALA A 265 10.08 -14.98 -6.36
CA ALA A 265 9.46 -16.11 -5.65
C ALA A 265 9.78 -16.02 -4.15
N PRO A 266 8.76 -15.97 -3.27
CA PRO A 266 8.93 -15.59 -1.88
C PRO A 266 10.14 -16.36 -1.34
N ILE A 267 11.07 -15.64 -0.71
CA ILE A 267 12.18 -16.20 0.04
C ILE A 267 11.53 -16.99 1.18
N ARG A 268 11.08 -18.21 0.87
CA ARG A 268 10.50 -19.12 1.85
C ARG A 268 11.68 -19.57 2.70
N LYS A 269 11.85 -18.99 3.87
CA LYS A 269 12.76 -19.58 4.85
C LYS A 269 12.27 -21.00 5.14
N VAL A 270 13.19 -21.96 5.27
CA VAL A 270 12.85 -23.35 5.59
C VAL A 270 11.90 -23.40 6.78
N LYS A 271 10.79 -24.15 6.66
CA LYS A 271 9.91 -24.44 7.81
C LYS A 271 10.60 -25.45 8.70
N VAL A 272 10.61 -25.18 10.00
CA VAL A 272 11.37 -25.95 10.98
C VAL A 272 10.47 -26.45 12.10
N LYS A 273 10.85 -27.59 12.67
CA LYS A 273 10.26 -28.13 13.90
C LYS A 273 11.36 -28.53 14.87
N MET A 274 11.08 -28.44 16.16
CA MET A 274 12.00 -28.94 17.19
C MET A 274 11.65 -30.38 17.58
N THR A 275 12.66 -31.13 17.98
CA THR A 275 12.54 -32.46 18.58
C THR A 275 13.47 -32.50 19.78
N ILE A 276 12.92 -32.86 20.93
CA ILE A 276 13.62 -32.96 22.20
C ILE A 276 13.25 -34.30 22.86
N GLN A 277 14.13 -34.80 23.72
CA GLN A 277 13.84 -35.95 24.57
C GLN A 277 12.93 -35.51 25.73
N GLU A 278 11.86 -36.28 25.94
CA GLU A 278 10.91 -36.05 27.04
C GLU A 278 10.81 -37.34 27.89
N PRO A 279 10.82 -37.25 29.24
CA PRO A 279 11.03 -36.03 30.03
C PRO A 279 12.48 -35.53 29.95
N ILE A 280 12.71 -34.27 30.33
CA ILE A 280 14.06 -33.71 30.49
C ILE A 280 14.64 -34.22 31.80
N THR A 281 15.75 -34.95 31.72
CA THR A 281 16.44 -35.54 32.88
C THR A 281 17.83 -34.93 33.12
N SER A 282 18.15 -33.81 32.46
CA SER A 282 19.49 -33.22 32.45
C SER A 282 19.43 -31.69 32.43
N ARG A 283 20.37 -31.04 33.12
CA ARG A 283 20.57 -29.57 33.12
C ARG A 283 21.04 -29.01 31.77
N THR A 284 21.55 -29.88 30.91
CA THR A 284 21.89 -29.57 29.52
C THR A 284 20.98 -30.39 28.61
N VAL A 285 20.21 -29.71 27.76
CA VAL A 285 19.35 -30.35 26.78
C VAL A 285 19.98 -30.28 25.40
N LEU A 286 19.83 -31.37 24.65
CA LEU A 286 20.14 -31.43 23.24
C LEU A 286 18.83 -31.32 22.47
N VAL A 287 18.65 -30.25 21.70
CA VAL A 287 17.49 -30.07 20.84
C VAL A 287 17.92 -30.28 19.40
N THR A 288 17.19 -31.15 18.70
CA THR A 288 17.33 -31.34 17.27
C THR A 288 16.30 -30.49 16.57
N VAL A 289 16.75 -29.62 15.66
CA VAL A 289 15.86 -28.86 14.78
C VAL A 289 15.94 -29.47 13.39
N SER A 290 14.79 -29.71 12.79
CA SER A 290 14.70 -30.30 11.45
C SER A 290 13.75 -29.51 10.57
N ALA A 291 14.06 -29.47 9.28
CA ALA A 291 13.18 -28.93 8.27
C ALA A 291 11.95 -29.83 8.09
N GLU A 292 10.74 -29.25 8.13
CA GLU A 292 9.50 -29.98 7.88
C GLU A 292 9.26 -30.26 6.40
N SER A 293 9.59 -29.27 5.57
CA SER A 293 9.49 -29.34 4.12
C SER A 293 10.61 -28.50 3.52
N VAL A 294 11.30 -29.05 2.53
CA VAL A 294 12.41 -28.40 1.87
C VAL A 294 12.17 -28.39 0.37
N THR A 295 12.23 -27.21 -0.24
CA THR A 295 12.46 -27.06 -1.67
C THR A 295 13.87 -26.56 -1.94
N LEU A 296 14.43 -26.82 -3.13
CA LEU A 296 15.74 -26.31 -3.53
C LEU A 296 15.83 -24.78 -3.56
N PHE A 297 14.70 -24.08 -3.44
CA PHE A 297 14.60 -22.63 -3.50
C PHE A 297 14.30 -22.00 -2.12
N ASP A 298 14.13 -22.82 -1.08
CA ASP A 298 13.93 -22.30 0.27
C ASP A 298 15.24 -21.70 0.80
N GLN A 299 15.13 -20.60 1.52
CA GLN A 299 16.28 -19.87 2.05
C GLN A 299 16.63 -20.36 3.45
N PRO A 300 17.92 -20.27 3.86
CA PRO A 300 18.33 -20.67 5.20
C PRO A 300 17.56 -19.92 6.28
N ARG A 301 17.31 -20.59 7.40
CA ARG A 301 16.71 -20.02 8.59
C ARG A 301 17.66 -20.18 9.76
N TRP A 302 17.99 -19.07 10.40
CA TRP A 302 18.72 -19.07 11.67
C TRP A 302 17.73 -19.19 12.81
N VAL A 303 17.97 -20.14 13.70
CA VAL A 303 17.07 -20.45 14.80
C VAL A 303 17.82 -20.65 16.10
N LYS A 304 17.17 -20.30 17.21
CA LYS A 304 17.66 -20.52 18.57
C LYS A 304 16.57 -21.15 19.41
N VAL A 305 16.96 -21.94 20.42
CA VAL A 305 16.03 -22.43 21.44
C VAL A 305 16.12 -21.58 22.68
N LYS A 306 14.97 -21.29 23.26
CA LYS A 306 14.83 -20.59 24.52
C LYS A 306 14.09 -21.44 25.55
N ILE A 307 14.65 -21.54 26.74
CA ILE A 307 14.09 -22.22 27.92
C ILE A 307 14.21 -21.25 29.09
N GLY A 308 13.06 -20.74 29.59
CA GLY A 308 13.04 -19.64 30.54
C GLY A 308 13.75 -18.40 29.98
N GLU A 309 14.73 -17.86 30.73
CA GLU A 309 15.56 -16.72 30.31
C GLU A 309 16.84 -17.13 29.55
N ARG A 310 17.08 -18.44 29.37
CA ARG A 310 18.30 -18.96 28.73
C ARG A 310 18.04 -19.23 27.24
N GLU A 311 19.02 -18.89 26.42
CA GLU A 311 18.95 -19.05 24.96
C GLU A 311 20.18 -19.80 24.45
N SER A 312 20.00 -20.64 23.42
CA SER A 312 21.11 -21.29 22.73
C SER A 312 21.82 -20.32 21.77
N GLU A 313 23.04 -20.67 21.37
CA GLU A 313 23.63 -20.08 20.17
C GLU A 313 22.72 -20.36 18.95
N PRO A 314 22.56 -19.40 18.03
CA PRO A 314 21.81 -19.60 16.80
C PRO A 314 22.48 -20.65 15.91
N VAL A 315 21.66 -21.50 15.28
CA VAL A 315 22.10 -22.46 14.25
C VAL A 315 21.32 -22.25 12.96
N GLU A 316 21.96 -22.51 11.84
CA GLU A 316 21.31 -22.44 10.53
C GLU A 316 20.65 -23.79 10.17
N VAL A 317 19.42 -23.72 9.65
CA VAL A 317 18.75 -24.82 8.96
C VAL A 317 18.50 -24.39 7.52
N SER A 318 18.96 -25.19 6.56
CA SER A 318 18.89 -24.87 5.13
C SER A 318 18.55 -26.10 4.28
N PRO A 319 18.25 -25.96 2.99
CA PRO A 319 18.02 -27.12 2.13
C PRO A 319 19.20 -28.09 2.06
N ASN A 320 20.42 -27.56 2.19
CA ASN A 320 21.66 -28.36 2.17
C ASN A 320 22.02 -28.92 3.54
N SER A 321 21.51 -28.31 4.61
CA SER A 321 21.67 -28.77 6.00
C SER A 321 20.29 -28.77 6.68
N PRO A 322 19.41 -29.73 6.35
CA PRO A 322 18.01 -29.72 6.78
C PRO A 322 17.84 -30.09 8.25
N GLN A 323 18.93 -30.37 8.96
CA GLN A 323 18.92 -30.74 10.37
C GLN A 323 20.12 -30.11 11.07
N ALA A 324 19.89 -29.58 12.26
CA ALA A 324 20.91 -29.06 13.14
C ALA A 324 20.65 -29.53 14.57
N GLN A 325 21.70 -29.58 15.38
CA GLN A 325 21.61 -29.84 16.81
C GLN A 325 22.12 -28.63 17.56
N MET A 326 21.46 -28.32 18.66
CA MET A 326 21.82 -27.25 19.59
C MET A 326 21.82 -27.80 21.01
N SER A 327 22.80 -27.35 21.78
CA SER A 327 22.95 -27.70 23.19
C SER A 327 22.67 -26.45 24.01
N LEU A 328 21.83 -26.57 25.03
CA LEU A 328 21.51 -25.48 25.94
C LEU A 328 21.59 -25.96 27.39
N SER A 329 22.46 -25.32 28.17
CA SER A 329 22.43 -25.42 29.64
C SER A 329 21.34 -24.48 30.15
N TRP A 330 20.22 -25.08 30.57
CA TRP A 330 18.99 -24.35 30.86
C TRP A 330 18.71 -24.18 32.36
N LEU A 331 19.43 -24.92 33.21
CA LEU A 331 19.30 -24.90 34.66
C LEU A 331 20.70 -24.91 35.29
N GLU A 332 20.94 -24.03 36.26
CA GLU A 332 22.21 -23.99 37.00
C GLU A 332 22.33 -25.18 37.97
N PHE A 333 23.54 -25.43 38.46
CA PHE A 333 23.81 -26.57 39.34
C PHE A 333 23.06 -26.49 40.68
N ASP A 334 22.88 -25.28 41.20
CA ASP A 334 22.25 -24.94 42.47
C ASP A 334 20.74 -24.69 42.37
N GLU A 335 20.18 -24.63 41.17
CA GLU A 335 18.75 -24.48 40.95
C GLU A 335 18.01 -25.83 41.08
N GLU A 336 16.86 -25.82 41.76
CA GLU A 336 15.94 -26.96 41.79
C GLU A 336 15.18 -27.05 40.46
N PRO A 337 15.13 -28.23 39.83
CA PRO A 337 14.40 -28.39 38.58
C PRO A 337 12.89 -28.19 38.80
N PRO A 338 12.21 -27.39 37.96
CA PRO A 338 10.75 -27.31 37.99
C PRO A 338 10.13 -28.63 37.53
N HIS A 339 8.84 -28.88 37.78
CA HIS A 339 8.14 -30.08 37.27
C HIS A 339 7.93 -30.07 35.75
N GLU A 340 7.74 -28.87 35.19
CA GLU A 340 7.53 -28.65 33.76
C GLU A 340 8.28 -27.39 33.34
N VAL A 341 8.74 -27.35 32.09
CA VAL A 341 9.39 -26.17 31.51
C VAL A 341 8.90 -25.92 30.09
N LYS A 342 8.71 -24.64 29.77
CA LYS A 342 8.33 -24.19 28.42
C LYS A 342 9.59 -24.00 27.58
N ILE A 343 9.56 -24.57 26.38
CA ILE A 343 10.64 -24.53 25.40
C ILE A 343 10.08 -23.92 24.12
N SER A 344 10.76 -22.91 23.59
CA SER A 344 10.39 -22.27 22.33
C SER A 344 11.55 -22.29 21.35
N LEU A 345 11.25 -22.60 20.09
CA LEU A 345 12.14 -22.43 18.96
C LEU A 345 11.81 -21.07 18.33
N GLN A 346 12.80 -20.21 18.17
CA GLN A 346 12.62 -18.85 17.68
C GLN A 346 13.47 -18.59 16.44
N ASP A 347 12.96 -17.78 15.52
CA ASP A 347 13.76 -17.21 14.43
C ASP A 347 14.77 -16.23 15.04
N ALA A 348 16.06 -16.45 14.80
CA ALA A 348 17.13 -15.72 15.46
C ALA A 348 17.21 -14.24 15.02
N ASP A 349 16.74 -13.94 13.81
CA ASP A 349 16.78 -12.58 13.25
C ASP A 349 15.61 -11.72 13.77
N THR A 350 14.43 -12.33 13.91
CA THR A 350 13.18 -11.60 14.17
C THR A 350 12.60 -11.81 15.57
N GLY A 351 12.99 -12.89 16.26
CA GLY A 351 12.39 -13.29 17.54
C GLY A 351 11.02 -13.96 17.41
N GLU A 352 10.54 -14.22 16.19
CA GLU A 352 9.29 -14.95 15.93
C GLU A 352 9.34 -16.35 16.58
N VAL A 353 8.28 -16.75 17.30
CA VAL A 353 8.16 -18.10 17.86
C VAL A 353 7.64 -19.05 16.77
N LEU A 354 8.44 -20.06 16.43
CA LEU A 354 8.21 -20.98 15.31
C LEU A 354 7.61 -22.33 15.75
N ASP A 355 8.00 -22.81 16.92
CA ASP A 355 7.50 -24.02 17.57
C ASP A 355 7.61 -23.79 19.08
N GLU A 356 6.66 -24.30 19.85
CA GLU A 356 6.62 -24.11 21.31
C GLU A 356 5.95 -25.30 21.98
N ARG A 357 6.57 -25.78 23.07
CA ARG A 357 6.07 -26.93 23.84
C ARG A 357 6.29 -26.76 25.33
N LEU A 358 5.41 -27.38 26.11
CA LEU A 358 5.58 -27.59 27.55
C LEU A 358 6.07 -29.03 27.74
N VAL A 359 7.18 -29.19 28.45
CA VAL A 359 7.88 -30.47 28.60
C VAL A 359 8.06 -30.80 30.08
N ASN A 360 7.79 -32.05 30.45
CA ASN A 360 8.02 -32.57 31.80
C ASN A 360 9.51 -32.69 32.13
N VAL A 361 9.87 -32.46 33.38
CA VAL A 361 11.23 -32.58 33.91
C VAL A 361 11.22 -33.61 35.03
N GLU A 362 12.17 -34.56 34.98
CA GLU A 362 12.32 -35.64 35.97
C GLU A 362 13.71 -35.70 36.61
#